data_AF-A0A7L1Y0R3-F1
#
_entry.id   AF-A0A7L1Y0R3-F1
#
_cell.length_a   1.000
_cell.length_b   1.000
_cell.length_c   1.000
_cell.angle_alpha   90.00
_cell.angle_beta   90.00
_cell.angle_gamma   90.00
#
_symmetry.space_group_name_H-M   'P 1'
#
loop_
_entity.id
_entity.type
_entity.pdbx_description
1 polymer ?
#
loop_
_entity_poly.entity_id
_entity_poly.type
_entity_poly.pdbx_seq_one_letter_code
_entity_poly.pdbx_strand_id
1 'polypeptide(L)'
;HIVVISSIMGLQGIVFNDVYAASKFAVEGFCESLVVQALRFNVAISLVEPGPVMTEFEAKLYEEAERADYSRTDPETADIFTNLYLRNSKDVFASLGQTPEDIAEVT
;
A
#
# COMPACT_ATOMS: atom_id res chain seq x y z
N HIS A 1 20.63 -5.68 -11.31
CA HIS A 1 19.68 -4.62 -10.95
C HIS A 1 18.61 -5.25 -10.09
N ILE A 2 18.25 -4.62 -8.98
CA ILE A 2 17.17 -5.05 -8.09
C ILE A 2 16.02 -4.06 -8.24
N VAL A 3 14.82 -4.56 -8.47
CA VAL A 3 13.59 -3.76 -8.44
C VAL A 3 12.77 -4.20 -7.24
N VAL A 4 12.30 -3.24 -6.45
CA VAL A 4 11.56 -3.50 -5.21
C VAL A 4 10.19 -2.84 -5.31
N ILE A 5 9.13 -3.61 -5.06
CA ILE A 5 7.76 -3.11 -5.07
C ILE A 5 7.42 -2.48 -3.71
N SER A 6 7.34 -1.16 -3.69
CA SER A 6 6.90 -0.36 -2.56
C SER A 6 5.39 -0.08 -2.66
N SER A 7 4.96 1.15 -2.38
CA SER A 7 3.59 1.66 -2.47
C SER A 7 3.62 3.18 -2.30
N ILE A 8 2.63 3.90 -2.82
CA ILE A 8 2.37 5.31 -2.44
C ILE A 8 2.30 5.49 -0.91
N MET A 9 1.92 4.43 -0.19
CA MET A 9 1.83 4.41 1.27
C MET A 9 3.19 4.26 1.98
N GLY A 10 4.27 4.07 1.23
CA GLY A 10 5.65 4.24 1.70
C GLY A 10 6.10 5.70 1.70
N LEU A 11 5.38 6.57 0.98
CA LEU A 11 5.67 8.00 0.89
C LEU A 11 4.72 8.85 1.75
N GLN A 12 3.49 8.38 1.96
CA GLN A 12 2.48 9.07 2.76
C GLN A 12 1.59 8.10 3.54
N GLY A 13 1.36 8.39 4.82
CA GLY A 13 0.40 7.63 5.63
C GLY A 13 -1.05 7.91 5.22
N ILE A 14 -1.86 6.86 5.13
CA ILE A 14 -3.31 6.92 4.95
C ILE A 14 -3.96 6.29 6.18
N VAL A 15 -4.98 6.95 6.70
CA VAL A 15 -5.73 6.50 7.88
C VAL A 15 -6.20 5.04 7.73
N PHE A 16 -6.19 4.28 8.83
CA PHE A 16 -6.54 2.85 8.92
C PHE A 16 -5.60 1.88 8.20
N ASN A 17 -4.43 2.33 7.76
CA ASN A 17 -3.41 1.46 7.16
C ASN A 17 -2.08 1.55 7.90
N ASP A 18 -2.11 1.85 9.19
CA ASP A 18 -0.93 2.25 9.97
C ASP A 18 0.22 1.24 9.87
N VAL A 19 -0.09 -0.04 10.05
CA VAL A 19 0.90 -1.13 9.99
C VAL A 19 1.42 -1.33 8.56
N TYR A 20 0.54 -1.27 7.56
CA TYR A 20 0.93 -1.43 6.16
C TYR A 20 1.82 -0.26 5.70
N ALA A 21 1.39 0.98 5.96
CA ALA A 21 2.17 2.17 5.66
C ALA A 21 3.52 2.14 6.38
N ALA A 22 3.56 1.85 7.68
CA ALA A 22 4.82 1.70 8.42
C ALA A 22 5.76 0.67 7.78
N SER A 23 5.23 -0.47 7.33
CA SER A 23 6.03 -1.49 6.64
C SER A 23 6.59 -0.99 5.30
N LYS A 24 5.83 -0.19 4.55
CA LYS A 24 6.26 0.37 3.26
C LYS A 24 7.26 1.50 3.44
N PHE A 25 7.08 2.37 4.44
CA PHE A 25 8.10 3.34 4.84
C PHE A 25 9.41 2.65 5.26
N ALA A 26 9.34 1.48 5.91
CA ALA A 26 10.53 0.71 6.24
C ALA A 26 11.26 0.17 4.98
N VAL A 27 10.51 -0.23 3.94
CA VAL A 27 11.08 -0.63 2.65
C VAL A 27 11.78 0.55 1.96
N GLU A 28 11.14 1.72 1.92
CA GLU A 28 11.72 2.96 1.41
C GLU A 28 13.05 3.28 2.12
N GLY A 29 12.99 3.40 3.46
CA GLY A 29 14.17 3.74 4.26
C GLY A 29 15.29 2.70 4.13
N PHE A 30 14.95 1.41 4.02
CA PHE A 30 15.92 0.35 3.79
C PHE A 30 16.60 0.50 2.43
N CYS A 31 15.84 0.69 1.35
CA CYS A 31 16.38 0.77 0.00
C CYS A 31 17.19 2.06 -0.21
N GLU A 32 16.70 3.21 0.29
CA GLU A 32 17.41 4.48 0.25
C GLU A 32 18.73 4.42 1.03
N SER A 33 18.75 3.74 2.18
CA SER A 33 19.99 3.53 2.95
C SER A 33 20.96 2.58 2.25
N LEU A 34 20.45 1.57 1.55
CA LEU A 34 21.24 0.53 0.90
C LEU A 34 21.84 0.97 -0.43
N VAL A 35 21.13 1.78 -1.22
CA VAL A 35 21.53 2.11 -2.60
C VAL A 35 22.93 2.71 -2.66
N VAL A 36 23.27 3.60 -1.72
CA VAL A 36 24.59 4.24 -1.64
C VAL A 36 25.71 3.20 -1.47
N GLN A 37 25.47 2.16 -0.67
CA GLN A 37 26.43 1.09 -0.46
C GLN A 37 26.48 0.12 -1.64
N ALA A 38 25.31 -0.19 -2.22
CA ALA A 38 25.14 -1.10 -3.36
C ALA A 38 25.86 -0.60 -4.63
N LEU A 39 25.95 0.72 -4.82
CA LEU A 39 26.69 1.32 -5.93
C LEU A 39 28.16 0.88 -5.96
N ARG A 40 28.80 0.63 -4.80
CA ARG A 40 30.18 0.10 -4.75
C ARG A 40 30.34 -1.28 -5.37
N PHE A 41 29.25 -2.03 -5.46
CA PHE A 41 29.19 -3.37 -6.04
C PHE A 41 28.58 -3.37 -7.44
N ASN A 42 28.40 -2.19 -8.06
CA ASN A 42 27.73 -2.04 -9.34
C ASN A 42 26.30 -2.63 -9.35
N VAL A 43 25.62 -2.58 -8.20
CA VAL A 43 24.23 -3.01 -8.05
C VAL A 43 23.34 -1.76 -7.98
N ALA A 44 22.54 -1.56 -9.03
CA ALA A 44 21.46 -0.57 -9.03
C ALA A 44 20.22 -1.13 -8.31
N ILE A 45 19.52 -0.24 -7.60
CA ILE A 45 18.26 -0.52 -6.91
C ILE A 45 17.24 0.53 -7.37
N SER A 46 16.05 0.09 -7.75
CA SER A 46 14.91 0.96 -8.05
C SER A 46 13.71 0.55 -7.22
N LEU A 47 12.95 1.53 -6.73
CA LEU A 47 11.65 1.31 -6.13
C LEU A 47 10.58 1.61 -7.18
N VAL A 48 9.51 0.84 -7.13
CA VAL A 48 8.25 1.14 -7.83
C VAL A 48 7.21 1.39 -6.74
N GLU A 49 6.54 2.53 -6.78
CA GLU A 49 5.58 2.95 -5.75
C GLU A 49 4.14 2.99 -6.30
N PRO A 50 3.47 1.84 -6.55
CA PRO A 50 2.12 1.85 -7.09
C PRO A 50 1.12 2.57 -6.17
N GLY A 51 0.17 3.25 -6.81
CA GLY A 51 -1.11 3.61 -6.21
C GLY A 51 -2.04 2.39 -6.10
N PRO A 52 -3.37 2.59 -6.19
CA PRO A 52 -4.32 1.48 -6.23
C PRO A 52 -4.08 0.57 -7.44
N VAL A 53 -3.94 -0.74 -7.22
CA VAL A 53 -3.80 -1.75 -8.27
C VAL A 53 -4.88 -2.81 -8.09
N MET A 54 -5.66 -3.04 -9.13
CA MET A 54 -6.74 -4.02 -9.14
C MET A 54 -6.17 -5.43 -9.17
N THR A 55 -6.16 -6.07 -8.01
CA THR A 55 -5.63 -7.43 -7.80
C THR A 55 -6.48 -8.16 -6.77
N GLU A 56 -6.24 -9.46 -6.59
CA GLU A 56 -6.86 -10.23 -5.50
C GLU A 56 -6.56 -9.69 -4.10
N PHE A 57 -5.52 -8.85 -3.94
CA PHE A 57 -5.19 -8.23 -2.67
C PHE A 57 -6.32 -7.31 -2.17
N GLU A 58 -6.85 -6.47 -3.05
CA GLU A 58 -7.94 -5.53 -2.70
C GLU A 58 -9.23 -6.30 -2.36
N ALA A 59 -9.59 -7.30 -3.14
CA ALA A 59 -10.78 -8.10 -2.91
C ALA A 59 -10.75 -8.79 -1.54
N LYS A 60 -9.60 -9.36 -1.17
CA LYS A 60 -9.40 -10.01 0.14
C LYS A 60 -9.49 -9.01 1.29
N LEU A 61 -8.93 -7.81 1.14
CA LEU A 61 -9.02 -6.77 2.18
C LEU A 61 -10.47 -6.37 2.46
N TYR A 62 -11.30 -6.20 1.41
CA TYR A 62 -12.71 -5.87 1.61
C TYR A 62 -13.50 -7.03 2.22
N GLU A 63 -13.24 -8.27 1.80
CA GLU A 63 -13.85 -9.46 2.39
C GLU A 63 -13.50 -9.61 3.88
N GLU A 64 -12.24 -9.37 4.26
CA GLU A 64 -11.79 -9.36 5.64
C GLU A 64 -12.45 -8.25 6.45
N ALA A 65 -12.51 -7.03 5.90
CA ALA A 65 -13.16 -5.89 6.55
C ALA A 65 -14.67 -6.12 6.76
N GLU A 66 -15.35 -6.77 5.83
CA GLU A 66 -16.79 -7.10 5.96
C GLU A 66 -17.05 -8.18 7.02
N ARG A 67 -16.07 -9.04 7.30
CA ARG A 67 -16.16 -10.12 8.30
C ARG A 67 -15.59 -9.76 9.67
N ALA A 68 -14.86 -8.66 9.78
CA ALA A 68 -14.18 -8.28 11.00
C ALA A 68 -15.17 -7.95 12.13
N ASP A 69 -14.81 -8.36 13.35
CA ASP A 69 -15.55 -7.99 14.55
C ASP A 69 -15.04 -6.66 15.12
N TYR A 70 -15.86 -5.62 15.01
CA TYR A 70 -15.57 -4.29 15.53
C TYR A 70 -16.08 -4.07 16.97
N SER A 71 -16.59 -5.10 17.66
CA SER A 71 -17.13 -4.98 19.02
C SER A 71 -16.12 -4.46 20.05
N ARG A 72 -14.82 -4.59 19.76
CA ARG A 72 -13.71 -4.11 20.59
C ARG A 72 -13.16 -2.75 20.17
N THR A 73 -13.65 -2.19 19.08
CA THR A 73 -13.32 -0.85 18.59
C THR A 73 -14.33 0.13 19.17
N ASP A 74 -13.91 1.35 19.50
CA ASP A 74 -14.87 2.35 19.94
C ASP A 74 -15.87 2.68 18.82
N PRO A 75 -17.13 3.05 19.17
CA PRO A 75 -18.18 3.23 18.16
C PRO A 75 -17.89 4.32 17.13
N GLU A 76 -17.17 5.37 17.50
CA GLU A 76 -16.85 6.48 16.60
C GLU A 76 -15.83 6.03 15.55
N THR A 77 -14.74 5.40 15.98
CA THR A 77 -13.73 4.83 15.07
C THR A 77 -14.31 3.75 14.17
N ALA A 78 -15.18 2.88 14.70
CA ALA A 78 -15.85 1.85 13.92
C ALA A 78 -16.76 2.45 12.83
N ASP A 79 -17.51 3.51 13.16
CA ASP A 79 -18.35 4.23 12.20
C ASP A 79 -17.52 4.91 11.10
N ILE A 80 -16.45 5.62 11.49
CA ILE A 80 -15.53 6.26 10.53
C ILE A 80 -14.90 5.20 9.61
N PHE A 81 -14.47 4.06 10.14
CA PHE A 81 -13.89 3.00 9.32
C PHE A 81 -14.90 2.45 8.32
N THR A 82 -16.09 2.06 8.80
CA THR A 82 -17.07 1.31 8.01
C THR A 82 -17.83 2.19 7.02
N ASN A 83 -18.29 3.36 7.45
CA ASN A 83 -19.20 4.21 6.67
C ASN A 83 -18.48 5.31 5.87
N LEU A 84 -17.28 5.71 6.28
CA LEU A 84 -16.48 6.70 5.57
C LEU A 84 -15.29 6.06 4.83
N TYR A 85 -14.38 5.41 5.56
CA TYR A 85 -13.13 4.92 4.96
C TYR A 85 -13.35 3.80 3.94
N LEU A 86 -14.04 2.71 4.31
CA LEU A 86 -14.24 1.57 3.38
C LEU A 86 -15.01 2.00 2.13
N ARG A 87 -16.01 2.85 2.28
CA ARG A 87 -16.77 3.41 1.15
C ARG A 87 -15.87 4.23 0.22
N ASN A 88 -15.15 5.21 0.78
CA ASN A 88 -14.27 6.07 -0.01
C ASN A 88 -13.10 5.28 -0.64
N SER A 89 -12.60 4.25 0.05
CA SER A 89 -11.57 3.35 -0.48
C SER A 89 -12.08 2.63 -1.73
N LYS A 90 -13.31 2.10 -1.71
CA LYS A 90 -13.92 1.47 -2.89
C LYS A 90 -14.03 2.46 -4.06
N ASP A 91 -14.44 3.70 -3.80
CA ASP A 91 -14.53 4.76 -4.81
C ASP A 91 -13.15 5.14 -5.40
N VAL A 92 -12.11 5.20 -4.54
CA VAL A 92 -10.72 5.45 -4.97
C VAL A 92 -10.20 4.32 -5.85
N PHE A 93 -10.40 3.06 -5.47
CA PHE A 93 -9.99 1.91 -6.27
C PHE A 93 -10.73 1.86 -7.62
N ALA A 94 -12.02 2.18 -7.64
CA ALA A 94 -12.80 2.21 -8.87
C ALA A 94 -12.39 3.35 -9.83
N SER A 95 -11.90 4.48 -9.30
CA SER A 95 -11.57 5.67 -10.11
C SER A 95 -10.10 5.79 -10.50
N LEU A 96 -9.18 5.33 -9.64
CA LEU A 96 -7.73 5.46 -9.81
C LEU A 96 -7.02 4.10 -9.93
N GLY A 97 -7.78 3.00 -9.96
CA GLY A 97 -7.25 1.64 -10.08
C GLY A 97 -6.48 1.43 -11.38
N GLN A 98 -5.27 0.89 -11.25
CA GLN A 98 -4.42 0.44 -12.35
C GLN A 98 -4.48 -1.10 -12.47
N THR A 99 -4.16 -1.63 -13.65
CA THR A 99 -4.03 -3.09 -13.85
C THR A 99 -2.61 -3.57 -13.48
N PRO A 100 -2.43 -4.87 -13.18
CA PRO A 100 -1.09 -5.44 -13.02
C PRO A 100 -0.20 -5.23 -14.24
N GLU A 101 -0.78 -5.25 -15.44
CA GLU A 101 -0.09 -5.00 -16.70
C GLU A 101 0.44 -3.56 -16.77
N ASP A 102 -0.35 -2.57 -16.35
CA ASP A 102 0.09 -1.17 -16.29
C ASP A 102 1.31 -1.00 -15.36
N ILE A 103 1.35 -1.74 -14.25
CA ILE A 103 2.49 -1.72 -13.32
C ILE A 103 3.70 -2.44 -13.92
N ALA A 104 3.48 -3.55 -14.63
CA ALA A 104 4.57 -4.31 -15.24
C ALA A 104 5.33 -3.50 -16.31
N GLU A 105 4.66 -2.60 -17.04
CA GLU A 105 5.29 -1.75 -18.07
C GLU A 105 6.23 -0.67 -17.49
N VAL A 106 6.12 -0.34 -16.21
CA VAL A 106 6.97 0.67 -15.54
C VAL A 106 8.05 0.08 -14.64
N THR A 107 8.17 -1.25 -14.62
CA THR A 107 9.12 -2.02 -13.80
C THR A 107 10.34 -2.43 -14.62
#